data_AF-A0A3C2DWJ5-F1
#
_entry.id   AF-A0A3C2DWJ5-F1
#
_cell.length_a   1.000
_cell.length_b   1.000
_cell.length_c   1.000
_cell.angle_alpha   90.00
_cell.angle_beta   90.00
_cell.angle_gamma   90.00
#
_symmetry.space_group_name_H-M   'P 1'
#
loop_
_entity.id
_entity.type
_entity.pdbx_description
1 polymer ?
#
loop_
_entity_poly.entity_id
_entity_poly.type
_entity_poly.pdbx_seq_one_letter_code
_entity_poly.pdbx_strand_id
1 'polypeptide(L)'
;MFQNTVYPLYHHGEYVIHHTPGKRWDSFYTWDSGFIGLDMLEFSPKTADYILDLYLSDKDNKDYAFLLHGSPVPVHLYQYYEMLQKASDKTELYKYYDRAKMFYDFLAGKINGSTTAKFKSGLTTTFEYFYNCSGMDDLPPQVLMYKNNLQLKTAPCISSSQVVRTAKLLSVIAEHLGKAEDVKAYSEDIKRISYGLQKYAWDDEAGYYSYVIHDENGEAKEQLRSESGENMNKTMDGIYPLIAGITTDEQTNKLLSHLESEDEMMSKVGISAVNMKAGYYATNGYWNGNVWFSHQWFVWKTMLDIGEADFAYKIAKVALDSWKREVEYSYYTFEMLSITTGRGGWFHNFGGLSAPVNIWASAYFKAGTFNLGFDSFCENYSFTDDFSRFSADVSHYNCKDSVMLVVMNDKNDYTVTVDGEKADFTERSKGTIEIKIPSDKKHVKIGIQLV
;
A
#
# COMPACT_ATOMS: atom_id res chain seq x y z
N MET A 1 11.74 14.41 9.75
CA MET A 1 11.76 14.31 8.28
C MET A 1 12.85 13.33 7.89
N PHE A 2 12.48 12.19 7.31
CA PHE A 2 13.45 11.14 6.94
C PHE A 2 14.00 11.37 5.54
N GLN A 3 14.70 12.48 5.32
CA GLN A 3 15.20 12.80 4.00
C GLN A 3 16.67 12.39 3.87
N ASN A 4 16.93 11.48 2.94
CA ASN A 4 18.26 11.22 2.43
C ASN A 4 18.29 11.56 0.95
N THR A 5 19.28 12.35 0.55
CA THR A 5 19.44 12.81 -0.82
C THR A 5 20.86 12.52 -1.28
N VAL A 6 20.99 11.90 -2.45
CA VAL A 6 22.27 11.58 -3.09
C VAL A 6 22.27 12.18 -4.48
N TYR A 7 23.37 12.83 -4.86
CA TYR A 7 23.53 13.47 -6.15
C TYR A 7 25.03 13.68 -6.47
N PRO A 8 25.40 13.68 -7.77
CA PRO A 8 24.54 13.36 -8.91
C PRO A 8 24.39 11.84 -9.14
N LEU A 9 23.19 11.37 -9.51
CA LEU A 9 22.98 10.03 -10.08
C LEU A 9 22.74 10.14 -11.59
N TYR A 10 23.22 9.17 -12.37
CA TYR A 10 23.02 9.17 -13.83
C TYR A 10 21.71 8.46 -14.20
N HIS A 11 20.83 9.14 -14.93
CA HIS A 11 19.56 8.63 -15.42
C HIS A 11 19.38 9.07 -16.88
N HIS A 12 19.39 8.10 -17.80
CA HIS A 12 19.01 8.26 -19.21
C HIS A 12 19.57 9.51 -19.91
N GLY A 13 20.88 9.77 -19.75
CA GLY A 13 21.54 10.91 -20.40
C GLY A 13 21.71 12.14 -19.53
N GLU A 14 21.07 12.19 -18.36
CA GLU A 14 21.09 13.34 -17.45
C GLU A 14 21.57 12.96 -16.04
N TYR A 15 22.02 13.96 -15.30
CA TYR A 15 22.35 13.81 -13.89
C TYR A 15 21.22 14.37 -13.03
N VAL A 16 20.74 13.57 -12.09
CA VAL A 16 19.57 13.87 -11.26
C VAL A 16 19.92 13.94 -9.78
N ILE A 17 19.05 14.60 -9.01
CA ILE A 17 19.06 14.56 -7.56
C ILE A 17 18.15 13.41 -7.13
N HIS A 18 18.65 12.44 -6.37
CA HIS A 18 17.85 11.29 -5.97
C HIS A 18 17.54 11.28 -4.48
N HIS A 19 16.29 10.99 -4.14
CA HIS A 19 15.85 10.78 -2.77
C HIS A 19 15.83 9.28 -2.48
N THR A 20 16.65 8.86 -1.52
CA THR A 20 17.01 7.46 -1.29
C THR A 20 16.60 6.98 0.11
N PRO A 21 16.48 5.67 0.36
CA PRO A 21 16.22 5.15 1.70
C PRO A 21 17.26 5.58 2.75
N GLY A 22 18.52 5.75 2.33
CA GLY A 22 19.60 6.25 3.16
C GLY A 22 20.85 6.62 2.37
N LYS A 23 21.76 7.36 3.00
CA LYS A 23 22.95 7.91 2.31
C LYS A 23 23.92 6.88 1.73
N ARG A 24 23.82 5.61 2.13
CA ARG A 24 24.65 4.51 1.60
C ARG A 24 24.03 3.77 0.41
N TRP A 25 22.81 4.12 0.02
CA TRP A 25 22.09 3.49 -1.08
C TRP A 25 21.95 4.44 -2.25
N ASP A 26 23.02 4.59 -3.02
CA ASP A 26 23.13 5.46 -4.19
C ASP A 26 22.54 4.85 -5.46
N SER A 27 21.33 4.28 -5.37
CA SER A 27 20.62 3.68 -6.50
C SER A 27 19.13 3.98 -6.48
N PHE A 28 18.44 3.67 -7.58
CA PHE A 28 17.04 4.00 -7.82
C PHE A 28 16.04 3.01 -7.20
N TYR A 29 16.15 2.72 -5.89
CA TYR A 29 15.24 1.81 -5.17
C TYR A 29 13.75 2.17 -5.39
N THR A 30 13.05 1.37 -6.20
CA THR A 30 11.75 1.75 -6.78
C THR A 30 10.67 1.90 -5.73
N TRP A 31 10.35 0.83 -5.00
CA TRP A 31 9.24 0.89 -4.08
C TRP A 31 9.50 1.79 -2.86
N ASP A 32 10.75 1.86 -2.39
CA ASP A 32 11.14 2.84 -1.38
C ASP A 32 10.90 4.29 -1.86
N SER A 33 11.28 4.60 -3.10
CA SER A 33 11.07 5.93 -3.68
C SER A 33 9.60 6.33 -3.68
N GLY A 34 8.68 5.40 -4.00
CA GLY A 34 7.26 5.70 -3.91
C GLY A 34 6.80 6.00 -2.48
N PHE A 35 7.35 5.32 -1.46
CA PHE A 35 7.07 5.65 -0.06
C PHE A 35 7.67 6.99 0.36
N ILE A 36 8.86 7.33 -0.13
CA ILE A 36 9.46 8.65 0.07
C ILE A 36 8.60 9.72 -0.62
N GLY A 37 8.08 9.45 -1.81
CA GLY A 37 7.16 10.35 -2.50
C GLY A 37 5.85 10.58 -1.73
N LEU A 38 5.28 9.52 -1.16
CA LEU A 38 4.12 9.61 -0.25
C LEU A 38 4.43 10.43 1.01
N ASP A 39 5.61 10.25 1.62
CA ASP A 39 6.08 11.08 2.75
C ASP A 39 6.22 12.56 2.35
N MET A 40 6.88 12.81 1.22
CA MET A 40 7.10 14.17 0.74
C MET A 40 5.79 14.89 0.41
N LEU A 41 4.70 14.18 0.09
CA LEU A 41 3.40 14.81 -0.12
C LEU A 41 2.92 15.57 1.13
N GLU A 42 3.32 15.12 2.33
CA GLU A 42 2.94 15.73 3.59
C GLU A 42 3.70 17.04 3.89
N PHE A 43 4.89 17.23 3.33
CA PHE A 43 5.80 18.33 3.73
C PHE A 43 6.35 19.16 2.58
N SER A 44 6.51 18.56 1.40
CA SER A 44 7.04 19.18 0.18
C SER A 44 6.37 18.58 -1.07
N PRO A 45 5.13 19.01 -1.42
CA PRO A 45 4.42 18.50 -2.59
C PRO A 45 5.22 18.61 -3.91
N LYS A 46 6.08 19.64 -4.05
CA LYS A 46 6.98 19.77 -5.21
C LYS A 46 8.01 18.66 -5.29
N THR A 47 8.54 18.21 -4.15
CA THR A 47 9.48 17.08 -4.11
C THR A 47 8.76 15.76 -4.39
N ALA A 48 7.53 15.59 -3.89
CA ALA A 48 6.71 14.43 -4.23
C ALA A 48 6.46 14.36 -5.75
N ASP A 49 6.06 15.47 -6.36
CA ASP A 49 5.86 15.58 -7.81
C ASP A 49 7.12 15.20 -8.60
N TYR A 50 8.28 15.77 -8.22
CA TYR A 50 9.57 15.42 -8.83
C TYR A 50 9.91 13.92 -8.70
N ILE A 51 9.67 13.31 -7.54
CA ILE A 51 9.91 11.87 -7.32
C ILE A 51 9.01 11.02 -8.22
N LEU A 52 7.74 11.37 -8.36
CA LEU A 52 6.82 10.66 -9.24
C LEU A 52 7.28 10.76 -10.70
N ASP A 53 7.59 11.98 -11.14
CA ASP A 53 8.06 12.26 -12.50
C ASP A 53 9.32 11.45 -12.85
N LEU A 54 10.31 11.40 -11.94
CA LEU A 54 11.57 10.69 -12.15
C LEU A 54 11.38 9.19 -12.41
N TYR A 55 10.39 8.57 -11.77
CA TYR A 55 10.20 7.11 -11.82
C TYR A 55 9.26 6.63 -12.92
N LEU A 56 8.40 7.51 -13.42
CA LEU A 56 7.55 7.22 -14.56
C LEU A 56 8.36 7.37 -15.85
N SER A 57 8.21 6.44 -16.79
CA SER A 57 8.88 6.56 -18.09
C SER A 57 8.11 7.47 -19.04
N ASP A 58 8.80 8.09 -19.99
CA ASP A 58 8.18 8.88 -21.05
C ASP A 58 7.54 7.98 -22.11
N LYS A 59 6.51 8.48 -22.78
CA LYS A 59 5.70 7.70 -23.74
C LYS A 59 6.50 7.14 -24.92
N ASP A 60 7.52 7.87 -25.33
CA ASP A 60 8.41 7.56 -26.45
C ASP A 60 9.70 6.85 -26.03
N ASN A 61 9.89 6.64 -24.73
CA ASN A 61 11.00 5.86 -24.20
C ASN A 61 10.84 4.37 -24.54
N LYS A 62 11.86 3.81 -25.20
CA LYS A 62 11.87 2.41 -25.66
C LYS A 62 12.68 1.48 -24.75
N ASP A 63 13.37 2.04 -23.76
CA ASP A 63 14.35 1.31 -22.95
C ASP A 63 13.70 0.73 -21.68
N TYR A 64 12.72 1.42 -21.09
CA TYR A 64 12.04 0.97 -19.89
C TYR A 64 10.62 1.54 -19.76
N ALA A 65 9.71 0.80 -19.11
CA ALA A 65 8.33 1.22 -18.84
C ALA A 65 8.20 2.08 -17.57
N PHE A 66 9.10 1.88 -16.62
CA PHE A 66 9.28 2.66 -15.40
C PHE A 66 10.69 2.38 -14.85
N LEU A 67 11.20 3.25 -13.99
CA LEU A 67 12.53 3.09 -13.42
C LEU A 67 12.53 1.98 -12.37
N LEU A 68 13.14 0.84 -12.70
CA LEU A 68 13.16 -0.35 -11.86
C LEU A 68 14.55 -0.59 -11.23
N HIS A 69 14.60 -0.60 -9.90
CA HIS A 69 15.62 -1.25 -9.10
C HIS A 69 14.98 -1.84 -7.83
N GLY A 70 15.25 -3.12 -7.57
CA GLY A 70 14.64 -3.81 -6.44
C GLY A 70 13.29 -4.45 -6.78
N SER A 71 12.47 -4.63 -5.75
CA SER A 71 11.16 -5.27 -5.90
C SER A 71 10.16 -4.36 -6.63
N PRO A 72 9.44 -4.85 -7.63
CA PRO A 72 8.51 -4.05 -8.45
C PRO A 72 7.15 -3.86 -7.77
N VAL A 73 7.15 -3.38 -6.52
CA VAL A 73 5.91 -2.97 -5.84
C VAL A 73 5.54 -1.57 -6.34
N PRO A 74 4.34 -1.35 -6.93
CA PRO A 74 4.02 -0.13 -7.68
C PRO A 74 3.60 1.05 -6.79
N VAL A 75 4.40 1.38 -5.77
CA VAL A 75 4.07 2.43 -4.78
C VAL A 75 3.84 3.79 -5.43
N HIS A 76 4.51 4.11 -6.55
CA HIS A 76 4.29 5.34 -7.31
C HIS A 76 2.86 5.49 -7.86
N LEU A 77 2.15 4.38 -8.15
CA LEU A 77 0.75 4.46 -8.58
C LEU A 77 -0.17 4.87 -7.42
N TYR A 78 0.18 4.47 -6.19
CA TYR A 78 -0.49 4.92 -4.98
C TYR A 78 -0.14 6.37 -4.65
N GLN A 79 1.12 6.75 -4.79
CA GLN A 79 1.57 8.14 -4.67
C GLN A 79 0.79 9.04 -5.61
N TYR A 80 0.68 8.65 -6.89
CA TYR A 80 -0.08 9.40 -7.88
C TYR A 80 -1.55 9.58 -7.48
N TYR A 81 -2.18 8.52 -7.00
CA TYR A 81 -3.56 8.57 -6.52
C TYR A 81 -3.72 9.52 -5.33
N GLU A 82 -2.83 9.43 -4.32
CA GLU A 82 -2.85 10.34 -3.16
C GLU A 82 -2.62 11.81 -3.54
N MET A 83 -1.71 12.08 -4.50
CA MET A 83 -1.50 13.44 -5.01
C MET A 83 -2.78 14.02 -5.63
N LEU A 84 -3.52 13.22 -6.40
CA LEU A 84 -4.82 13.63 -6.95
C LEU A 84 -5.85 13.89 -5.85
N GLN A 85 -5.96 12.98 -4.86
CA GLN A 85 -6.90 13.14 -3.75
C GLN A 85 -6.65 14.44 -2.96
N LYS A 86 -5.38 14.81 -2.76
CA LYS A 86 -4.96 15.98 -1.97
C LYS A 86 -4.80 17.26 -2.80
N ALA A 87 -5.26 17.28 -4.05
CA ALA A 87 -5.21 18.46 -4.91
C ALA A 87 -6.59 19.07 -5.13
N SER A 88 -6.69 20.38 -4.92
CA SER A 88 -7.88 21.17 -5.29
C SER A 88 -7.98 21.37 -6.81
N ASP A 89 -6.85 21.50 -7.51
CA ASP A 89 -6.77 21.48 -8.98
C ASP A 89 -5.95 20.26 -9.43
N LYS A 90 -6.61 19.33 -10.12
CA LYS A 90 -6.04 18.06 -10.57
C LYS A 90 -5.48 18.13 -12.01
N THR A 91 -5.65 19.24 -12.72
CA THR A 91 -5.40 19.38 -14.16
C THR A 91 -3.99 18.98 -14.57
N GLU A 92 -2.98 19.48 -13.87
CA GLU A 92 -1.58 19.18 -14.19
C GLU A 92 -1.23 17.73 -13.84
N LEU A 93 -1.76 17.20 -12.73
CA LEU A 93 -1.53 15.82 -12.30
C LEU A 93 -2.11 14.81 -13.28
N TYR A 94 -3.22 15.12 -13.96
CA TYR A 94 -3.78 14.25 -14.99
C TYR A 94 -2.83 13.98 -16.17
N LYS A 95 -1.80 14.80 -16.38
CA LYS A 95 -0.79 14.57 -17.43
C LYS A 95 0.05 13.32 -17.18
N TYR A 96 0.18 12.85 -15.94
CA TYR A 96 0.90 11.62 -15.61
C TYR A 96 0.15 10.35 -16.00
N TYR A 97 -1.16 10.41 -16.25
CA TYR A 97 -2.00 9.22 -16.40
C TYR A 97 -1.46 8.20 -17.41
N ASP A 98 -1.07 8.64 -18.61
CA ASP A 98 -0.61 7.69 -19.63
C ASP A 98 0.74 7.03 -19.27
N ARG A 99 1.60 7.72 -18.52
CA ARG A 99 2.88 7.17 -18.03
C ARG A 99 2.66 6.22 -16.86
N ALA A 100 1.72 6.56 -15.95
CA ALA A 100 1.25 5.68 -14.88
C ALA A 100 0.60 4.41 -15.46
N LYS A 101 -0.21 4.54 -16.51
CA LYS A 101 -0.80 3.43 -17.25
C LYS A 101 0.27 2.53 -17.88
N MET A 102 1.35 3.09 -18.42
CA MET A 102 2.46 2.29 -18.96
C MET A 102 3.15 1.46 -17.87
N PHE A 103 3.35 2.01 -16.68
CA PHE A 103 3.84 1.25 -15.52
C PHE A 103 2.86 0.10 -15.17
N TYR A 104 1.57 0.40 -15.04
CA TYR A 104 0.55 -0.62 -14.81
C TYR A 104 0.53 -1.71 -15.88
N ASP A 105 0.51 -1.33 -17.17
CA ASP A 105 0.40 -2.29 -18.27
C ASP A 105 1.64 -3.21 -18.33
N PHE A 106 2.82 -2.73 -17.90
CA PHE A 106 3.98 -3.58 -17.70
C PHE A 106 3.70 -4.65 -16.64
N LEU A 107 3.26 -4.25 -15.44
CA LEU A 107 2.99 -5.20 -14.36
C LEU A 107 1.82 -6.14 -14.66
N ALA A 108 0.84 -5.68 -15.43
CA ALA A 108 -0.28 -6.48 -15.92
C ALA A 108 0.09 -7.42 -17.08
N GLY A 109 1.30 -7.35 -17.62
CA GLY A 109 1.79 -8.22 -18.70
C GLY A 109 1.25 -7.88 -20.08
N LYS A 110 0.90 -6.61 -20.33
CA LYS A 110 0.17 -6.16 -21.52
C LYS A 110 1.03 -5.46 -22.57
N ILE A 111 2.28 -5.12 -22.23
CA ILE A 111 3.21 -4.49 -23.17
C ILE A 111 4.37 -5.41 -23.53
N ASN A 112 4.93 -5.16 -24.71
CA ASN A 112 6.09 -5.90 -25.21
C ASN A 112 7.25 -5.83 -24.21
N GLY A 113 7.87 -6.99 -23.96
CA GLY A 113 8.96 -7.11 -23.01
C GLY A 113 8.52 -7.40 -21.57
N SER A 114 7.23 -7.35 -21.25
CA SER A 114 6.70 -7.85 -19.97
C SER A 114 6.47 -9.36 -20.00
N THR A 115 6.97 -10.07 -18.99
CA THR A 115 6.77 -11.52 -18.78
C THR A 115 5.91 -11.80 -17.54
N THR A 116 5.32 -10.76 -16.93
CA THR A 116 4.68 -10.90 -15.62
C THR A 116 3.40 -11.72 -15.65
N ALA A 117 2.62 -11.70 -16.73
CA ALA A 117 1.35 -12.40 -16.88
C ALA A 117 1.46 -13.68 -17.74
N LYS A 118 2.45 -14.53 -17.47
CA LYS A 118 2.72 -15.74 -18.26
C LYS A 118 1.87 -16.97 -17.92
N PHE A 119 1.14 -16.95 -16.79
CA PHE A 119 0.38 -18.11 -16.32
C PHE A 119 -1.07 -18.08 -16.82
N LYS A 120 -1.59 -19.26 -17.19
CA LYS A 120 -2.98 -19.43 -17.65
C LYS A 120 -4.01 -19.34 -16.52
N SER A 121 -3.55 -19.43 -15.27
CA SER A 121 -4.36 -19.14 -14.09
C SER A 121 -4.84 -17.68 -14.02
N GLY A 122 -4.22 -16.80 -14.82
CA GLY A 122 -4.43 -15.36 -14.78
C GLY A 122 -3.58 -14.64 -13.75
N LEU A 123 -2.87 -15.38 -12.88
CA LEU A 123 -1.98 -14.81 -11.88
C LEU A 123 -0.70 -14.24 -12.51
N THR A 124 -0.17 -13.19 -11.89
CA THR A 124 1.09 -12.55 -12.29
C THR A 124 2.24 -12.90 -11.36
N THR A 125 3.47 -12.75 -11.84
CA THR A 125 4.71 -12.94 -11.09
C THR A 125 5.77 -11.97 -11.58
N THR A 126 6.77 -11.68 -10.74
CA THR A 126 7.86 -10.76 -11.08
C THR A 126 9.24 -11.36 -10.85
N PHE A 127 9.33 -12.67 -10.55
CA PHE A 127 10.58 -13.37 -10.25
C PHE A 127 11.57 -13.44 -11.43
N GLU A 128 11.16 -13.10 -12.65
CA GLU A 128 12.07 -12.94 -13.81
C GLU A 128 12.77 -11.58 -13.85
N TYR A 129 12.22 -10.57 -13.19
CA TYR A 129 12.79 -9.22 -13.16
C TYR A 129 13.65 -8.97 -11.93
N PHE A 130 13.27 -9.56 -10.80
CA PHE A 130 13.99 -9.42 -9.55
C PHE A 130 13.86 -10.70 -8.73
N TYR A 131 14.82 -10.95 -7.83
CA TYR A 131 14.78 -12.15 -6.99
C TYR A 131 13.63 -12.14 -5.96
N ASN A 132 12.96 -11.00 -5.81
CA ASN A 132 11.88 -10.78 -4.87
C ASN A 132 10.68 -10.10 -5.54
N CYS A 133 9.46 -10.46 -5.15
CA CYS A 133 8.21 -9.90 -5.65
C CYS A 133 7.56 -8.81 -4.78
N SER A 134 7.95 -8.71 -3.52
CA SER A 134 7.26 -7.99 -2.45
C SER A 134 8.12 -7.02 -1.65
N GLY A 135 9.44 -7.04 -1.84
CA GLY A 135 10.39 -6.33 -0.98
C GLY A 135 10.71 -7.05 0.32
N MET A 136 10.10 -8.22 0.56
CA MET A 136 10.30 -9.01 1.78
C MET A 136 11.32 -10.13 1.54
N ASP A 137 12.61 -9.83 1.67
CA ASP A 137 13.75 -10.59 1.13
C ASP A 137 13.83 -12.06 1.53
N ASP A 138 13.65 -12.37 2.81
CA ASP A 138 13.72 -13.71 3.36
C ASP A 138 12.35 -14.27 3.76
N LEU A 139 11.28 -13.83 3.07
CA LEU A 139 9.94 -14.35 3.33
C LEU A 139 9.94 -15.89 3.13
N PRO A 140 9.48 -16.69 4.10
CA PRO A 140 9.54 -18.14 4.05
C PRO A 140 9.02 -18.83 2.78
N PRO A 141 7.87 -18.46 2.18
CA PRO A 141 7.41 -19.06 0.93
C PRO A 141 8.38 -18.80 -0.23
N GLN A 142 8.97 -17.60 -0.29
CA GLN A 142 9.96 -17.26 -1.30
C GLN A 142 11.24 -18.08 -1.12
N VAL A 143 11.75 -18.17 0.11
CA VAL A 143 12.96 -18.97 0.41
C VAL A 143 12.75 -20.43 0.04
N LEU A 144 11.61 -21.03 0.40
CA LEU A 144 11.29 -22.42 0.05
C LEU A 144 11.14 -22.60 -1.47
N MET A 145 10.46 -21.67 -2.13
CA MET A 145 10.28 -21.67 -3.57
C MET A 145 11.64 -21.66 -4.30
N TYR A 146 12.59 -20.82 -3.89
CA TYR A 146 13.94 -20.78 -4.45
C TYR A 146 14.74 -22.03 -4.13
N LYS A 147 14.67 -22.54 -2.90
CA LYS A 147 15.30 -23.81 -2.50
C LYS A 147 14.88 -24.97 -3.40
N ASN A 148 13.63 -24.93 -3.89
CA ASN A 148 13.06 -25.95 -4.76
C ASN A 148 13.17 -25.60 -6.27
N ASN A 149 13.84 -24.50 -6.64
CA ASN A 149 13.98 -24.01 -8.02
C ASN A 149 12.64 -23.77 -8.74
N LEU A 150 11.66 -23.20 -8.03
CA LEU A 150 10.29 -23.00 -8.52
C LEU A 150 10.00 -21.56 -8.98
N GLN A 151 10.98 -20.66 -9.02
CA GLN A 151 10.79 -19.22 -9.25
C GLN A 151 10.16 -18.87 -10.59
N LEU A 152 10.43 -19.65 -11.63
CA LEU A 152 9.84 -19.43 -12.95
C LEU A 152 8.41 -19.98 -13.07
N LYS A 153 7.97 -20.76 -12.09
CA LYS A 153 6.69 -21.49 -12.09
C LYS A 153 5.74 -21.04 -10.99
N THR A 154 6.16 -20.11 -10.13
CA THR A 154 5.37 -19.73 -8.95
C THR A 154 4.84 -18.31 -9.08
N ALA A 155 3.55 -18.15 -8.79
CA ALA A 155 2.92 -16.86 -8.61
C ALA A 155 2.72 -16.57 -7.12
N PRO A 156 3.29 -15.47 -6.59
CA PRO A 156 2.96 -14.97 -5.25
C PRO A 156 1.62 -14.22 -5.28
N CYS A 157 0.99 -14.00 -4.12
CA CYS A 157 -0.29 -13.30 -4.09
C CYS A 157 -0.11 -11.80 -4.36
N ILE A 158 0.95 -11.18 -3.81
CA ILE A 158 1.17 -9.74 -3.89
C ILE A 158 1.26 -9.22 -5.32
N SER A 159 1.96 -9.91 -6.23
CA SER A 159 2.11 -9.44 -7.61
C SER A 159 0.75 -9.30 -8.30
N SER A 160 -0.11 -10.29 -8.12
CA SER A 160 -1.47 -10.31 -8.67
C SER A 160 -2.36 -9.26 -7.99
N SER A 161 -2.32 -9.20 -6.67
CA SER A 161 -3.10 -8.25 -5.88
C SER A 161 -2.74 -6.78 -6.14
N GLN A 162 -1.46 -6.49 -6.35
CA GLN A 162 -0.99 -5.14 -6.69
C GLN A 162 -1.49 -4.69 -8.07
N VAL A 163 -1.51 -5.60 -9.06
CA VAL A 163 -2.14 -5.30 -10.36
C VAL A 163 -3.63 -5.02 -10.18
N VAL A 164 -4.35 -5.84 -9.42
CA VAL A 164 -5.78 -5.60 -9.16
C VAL A 164 -6.02 -4.26 -8.46
N ARG A 165 -5.27 -3.97 -7.40
CA ARG A 165 -5.46 -2.73 -6.63
C ARG A 165 -5.15 -1.50 -7.48
N THR A 166 -4.04 -1.51 -8.23
CA THR A 166 -3.66 -0.38 -9.07
C THR A 166 -4.55 -0.23 -10.30
N ALA A 167 -5.13 -1.32 -10.84
CA ALA A 167 -6.20 -1.26 -11.84
C ALA A 167 -7.42 -0.49 -11.31
N LYS A 168 -7.83 -0.72 -10.06
CA LYS A 168 -8.94 0.03 -9.43
C LYS A 168 -8.62 1.52 -9.32
N LEU A 169 -7.43 1.87 -8.83
CA LEU A 169 -6.99 3.26 -8.71
C LEU A 169 -6.98 3.96 -10.08
N LEU A 170 -6.39 3.33 -11.09
CA LEU A 170 -6.32 3.88 -12.44
C LEU A 170 -7.70 3.90 -13.13
N SER A 171 -8.61 2.99 -12.80
CA SER A 171 -9.99 3.02 -13.29
C SER A 171 -10.73 4.27 -12.81
N VAL A 172 -10.57 4.65 -11.53
CA VAL A 172 -11.11 5.92 -11.02
C VAL A 172 -10.58 7.09 -11.84
N ILE A 173 -9.27 7.17 -12.05
CA ILE A 173 -8.65 8.27 -12.80
C ILE A 173 -9.11 8.26 -14.27
N ALA A 174 -9.23 7.09 -14.88
CA ALA A 174 -9.69 6.93 -16.25
C ALA A 174 -11.15 7.39 -16.45
N GLU A 175 -12.03 7.14 -15.46
CA GLU A 175 -13.40 7.67 -15.46
C GLU A 175 -13.41 9.20 -15.50
N HIS A 176 -12.58 9.85 -14.68
CA HIS A 176 -12.45 11.32 -14.66
C HIS A 176 -11.93 11.89 -15.99
N LEU A 177 -11.09 11.11 -16.68
CA LEU A 177 -10.54 11.48 -17.99
C LEU A 177 -11.42 11.06 -19.18
N GLY A 178 -12.57 10.44 -18.94
CA GLY A 178 -13.46 9.94 -20.00
C GLY A 178 -12.87 8.79 -20.82
N LYS A 179 -11.91 8.03 -20.27
CA LYS A 179 -11.20 6.93 -20.96
C LYS A 179 -11.93 5.59 -20.77
N ALA A 180 -13.11 5.46 -21.36
CA ALA A 180 -13.99 4.29 -21.18
C ALA A 180 -13.35 2.94 -21.57
N GLU A 181 -12.52 2.91 -22.62
CA GLU A 181 -11.83 1.67 -23.02
C GLU A 181 -10.80 1.21 -21.99
N ASP A 182 -10.11 2.14 -21.32
CA ASP A 182 -9.18 1.81 -20.25
C ASP A 182 -9.93 1.26 -19.03
N VAL A 183 -11.05 1.91 -18.63
CA VAL A 183 -11.94 1.42 -17.56
C VAL A 183 -12.38 -0.02 -17.82
N LYS A 184 -12.79 -0.31 -19.07
CA LYS A 184 -13.17 -1.67 -19.47
C LYS A 184 -12.00 -2.64 -19.36
N ALA A 185 -10.82 -2.28 -19.86
CA ALA A 185 -9.64 -3.12 -19.78
C ALA A 185 -9.22 -3.42 -18.32
N TYR A 186 -9.25 -2.41 -17.44
CA TYR A 186 -9.00 -2.61 -16.00
C TYR A 186 -10.04 -3.56 -15.39
N SER A 187 -11.32 -3.43 -15.73
CA SER A 187 -12.37 -4.35 -15.25
C SER A 187 -12.13 -5.81 -15.69
N GLU A 188 -11.67 -6.03 -16.92
CA GLU A 188 -11.32 -7.35 -17.44
C GLU A 188 -10.12 -7.95 -16.71
N ASP A 189 -9.07 -7.15 -16.49
CA ASP A 189 -7.89 -7.56 -15.72
C ASP A 189 -8.25 -7.92 -14.27
N ILE A 190 -9.04 -7.07 -13.59
CA ILE A 190 -9.53 -7.31 -12.23
C ILE A 190 -10.29 -8.64 -12.17
N LYS A 191 -11.24 -8.89 -13.09
CA LYS A 191 -12.02 -10.13 -13.10
C LYS A 191 -11.14 -11.37 -13.28
N ARG A 192 -10.23 -11.33 -14.27
CA ARG A 192 -9.33 -12.44 -14.59
C ARG A 192 -8.41 -12.79 -13.42
N ILE A 193 -7.76 -11.79 -12.85
CA ILE A 193 -6.76 -11.99 -11.78
C ILE A 193 -7.45 -12.38 -10.46
N SER A 194 -8.58 -11.74 -10.14
CA SER A 194 -9.37 -12.08 -8.94
C SER A 194 -9.87 -13.51 -9.00
N TYR A 195 -10.34 -13.97 -10.16
CA TYR A 195 -10.71 -15.37 -10.36
C TYR A 195 -9.53 -16.31 -10.10
N GLY A 196 -8.34 -16.00 -10.60
CA GLY A 196 -7.14 -16.79 -10.37
C GLY A 196 -6.80 -16.90 -8.88
N LEU A 197 -6.81 -15.79 -8.14
CA LEU A 197 -6.53 -15.76 -6.70
C LEU A 197 -7.58 -16.55 -5.92
N GLN A 198 -8.86 -16.33 -6.22
CA GLN A 198 -9.95 -17.01 -5.51
C GLN A 198 -9.97 -18.52 -5.76
N LYS A 199 -9.68 -18.95 -6.99
CA LYS A 199 -9.75 -20.36 -7.36
C LYS A 199 -8.54 -21.18 -6.93
N TYR A 200 -7.34 -20.61 -7.07
CA TYR A 200 -6.10 -21.38 -6.94
C TYR A 200 -5.30 -21.04 -5.68
N ALA A 201 -5.43 -19.83 -5.14
CA ALA A 201 -4.62 -19.38 -4.02
C ALA A 201 -5.33 -19.47 -2.66
N TRP A 202 -6.66 -19.32 -2.57
CA TRP A 202 -7.35 -19.39 -1.28
C TRP A 202 -7.22 -20.78 -0.64
N ASP A 203 -6.80 -20.82 0.62
CA ASP A 203 -6.72 -22.02 1.44
C ASP A 203 -7.66 -21.87 2.65
N ASP A 204 -8.80 -22.55 2.57
CA ASP A 204 -9.89 -22.35 3.53
C ASP A 204 -9.55 -22.83 4.94
N GLU A 205 -8.72 -23.88 5.05
CA GLU A 205 -8.28 -24.44 6.33
C GLU A 205 -7.29 -23.51 7.03
N ALA A 206 -6.36 -22.93 6.28
CA ALA A 206 -5.38 -22.00 6.85
C ALA A 206 -5.96 -20.61 7.11
N GLY A 207 -6.98 -20.18 6.36
CA GLY A 207 -7.48 -18.81 6.39
C GLY A 207 -6.58 -17.79 5.69
N TYR A 208 -5.74 -18.24 4.75
CA TYR A 208 -4.77 -17.43 4.00
C TYR A 208 -4.78 -17.76 2.51
N TYR A 209 -4.26 -16.85 1.68
CA TYR A 209 -3.93 -17.16 0.28
C TYR A 209 -2.50 -17.69 0.15
N SER A 210 -2.29 -18.72 -0.66
CA SER A 210 -0.99 -19.37 -0.91
C SER A 210 -0.32 -18.91 -2.19
N TYR A 211 1.01 -19.07 -2.24
CA TYR A 211 1.72 -19.10 -3.52
C TYR A 211 1.19 -20.25 -4.37
N VAL A 212 1.03 -20.02 -5.68
CA VAL A 212 0.52 -21.03 -6.63
C VAL A 212 1.63 -21.47 -7.55
N ILE A 213 1.90 -22.77 -7.57
CA ILE A 213 2.85 -23.43 -8.46
C ILE A 213 2.14 -23.85 -9.75
N HIS A 214 2.77 -23.60 -10.88
CA HIS A 214 2.28 -23.92 -12.22
C HIS A 214 3.12 -25.00 -12.88
N ASP A 215 2.53 -25.70 -13.84
CA ASP A 215 3.24 -26.65 -14.69
C ASP A 215 3.99 -25.95 -15.85
N GLU A 216 4.65 -26.73 -16.71
CA GLU A 216 5.38 -26.20 -17.89
C GLU A 216 4.47 -25.52 -18.92
N ASN A 217 3.16 -25.82 -18.89
CA ASN A 217 2.17 -25.22 -19.79
C ASN A 217 1.54 -23.94 -19.18
N GLY A 218 2.00 -23.53 -17.99
CA GLY A 218 1.47 -22.40 -17.24
C GLY A 218 0.13 -22.66 -16.56
N GLU A 219 -0.32 -23.92 -16.47
CA GLU A 219 -1.54 -24.31 -15.77
C GLU A 219 -1.29 -24.33 -14.25
N ALA A 220 -2.24 -23.84 -13.45
CA ALA A 220 -2.14 -23.93 -11.99
C ALA A 220 -2.19 -25.40 -11.55
N LYS A 221 -1.21 -25.82 -10.75
CA LYS A 221 -1.04 -27.21 -10.34
C LYS A 221 -1.36 -27.41 -8.86
N GLU A 222 -0.71 -26.65 -7.99
CA GLU A 222 -0.84 -26.82 -6.53
C GLU A 222 -0.43 -25.56 -5.77
N GLN A 223 -0.87 -25.48 -4.52
CA GLN A 223 -0.43 -24.44 -3.59
C GLN A 223 0.91 -24.84 -2.95
N LEU A 224 1.81 -23.88 -2.72
CA LEU A 224 3.08 -24.13 -2.05
C LEU A 224 2.83 -24.49 -0.57
N ARG A 225 3.25 -25.69 -0.18
CA ARG A 225 3.14 -26.22 1.19
C ARG A 225 4.51 -26.51 1.79
N SER A 226 4.58 -26.53 3.12
CA SER A 226 5.74 -27.02 3.86
C SER A 226 5.84 -28.55 3.75
N GLU A 227 6.93 -29.13 4.26
CA GLU A 227 7.05 -30.59 4.38
C GLU A 227 5.95 -31.22 5.25
N SER A 228 5.39 -30.47 6.21
CA SER A 228 4.27 -30.91 7.06
C SER A 228 2.89 -30.66 6.45
N GLY A 229 2.81 -30.11 5.23
CA GLY A 229 1.54 -29.74 4.58
C GLY A 229 1.00 -28.36 4.99
N GLU A 230 1.68 -27.63 5.87
CA GLU A 230 1.28 -26.30 6.29
C GLU A 230 1.29 -25.32 5.10
N ASN A 231 0.32 -24.41 5.05
CA ASN A 231 0.33 -23.29 4.11
C ASN A 231 1.59 -22.44 4.31
N MET A 232 2.43 -22.32 3.27
CA MET A 232 3.69 -21.56 3.36
C MET A 232 3.51 -20.05 3.33
N ASN A 233 2.27 -19.55 3.22
CA ASN A 233 1.99 -18.14 3.04
C ASN A 233 1.09 -17.54 4.13
N LYS A 234 1.20 -18.04 5.37
CA LYS A 234 0.71 -17.32 6.57
C LYS A 234 1.57 -16.08 6.83
N THR A 235 1.55 -15.14 5.92
CA THR A 235 2.44 -13.97 5.85
C THR A 235 1.67 -12.75 5.37
N MET A 236 2.33 -11.59 5.36
CA MET A 236 1.79 -10.40 4.71
C MET A 236 1.46 -10.63 3.23
N ASP A 237 2.23 -11.43 2.48
CA ASP A 237 1.88 -11.76 1.09
C ASP A 237 0.50 -12.45 1.00
N GLY A 238 0.24 -13.42 1.87
CA GLY A 238 -1.01 -14.19 1.86
C GLY A 238 -2.27 -13.39 2.23
N ILE A 239 -2.12 -12.17 2.76
CA ILE A 239 -3.25 -11.26 3.02
C ILE A 239 -3.52 -10.29 1.86
N TYR A 240 -2.64 -10.19 0.86
CA TYR A 240 -2.76 -9.14 -0.16
C TYR A 240 -4.06 -9.13 -0.98
N PRO A 241 -4.79 -10.24 -1.16
CA PRO A 241 -6.13 -10.19 -1.74
C PRO A 241 -7.14 -9.34 -0.94
N LEU A 242 -6.97 -9.22 0.39
CA LEU A 242 -7.70 -8.25 1.21
C LEU A 242 -7.35 -6.82 0.81
N ILE A 243 -6.04 -6.53 0.68
CA ILE A 243 -5.56 -5.22 0.22
C ILE A 243 -6.07 -4.92 -1.19
N ALA A 244 -6.18 -5.91 -2.07
CA ALA A 244 -6.76 -5.74 -3.41
C ALA A 244 -8.28 -5.48 -3.39
N GLY A 245 -8.95 -5.73 -2.25
CA GLY A 245 -10.39 -5.56 -2.08
C GLY A 245 -11.18 -6.56 -2.92
N ILE A 246 -10.75 -7.83 -2.95
CA ILE A 246 -11.41 -8.90 -3.72
C ILE A 246 -11.90 -10.06 -2.85
N THR A 247 -11.67 -9.99 -1.54
CA THR A 247 -12.08 -11.00 -0.58
C THR A 247 -13.60 -10.98 -0.39
N THR A 248 -14.18 -12.16 -0.16
CA THR A 248 -15.54 -12.26 0.39
C THR A 248 -15.55 -11.74 1.84
N ASP A 249 -16.73 -11.53 2.42
CA ASP A 249 -16.81 -11.10 3.82
C ASP A 249 -16.28 -12.18 4.78
N GLU A 250 -16.52 -13.46 4.48
CA GLU A 250 -15.94 -14.56 5.26
C GLU A 250 -14.41 -14.55 5.22
N GLN A 251 -13.83 -14.40 4.03
CA GLN A 251 -12.37 -14.32 3.85
C GLN A 251 -11.80 -13.09 4.55
N THR A 252 -12.49 -11.96 4.44
CA THR A 252 -12.12 -10.71 5.13
C THR A 252 -12.08 -10.94 6.64
N ASN A 253 -13.13 -11.51 7.22
CA ASN A 253 -13.20 -11.78 8.66
C ASN A 253 -12.11 -12.77 9.12
N LYS A 254 -11.85 -13.83 8.35
CA LYS A 254 -10.75 -14.78 8.64
C LYS A 254 -9.39 -14.06 8.65
N LEU A 255 -9.08 -13.30 7.60
CA LEU A 255 -7.82 -12.57 7.50
C LEU A 255 -7.66 -11.50 8.59
N LEU A 256 -8.73 -10.76 8.91
CA LEU A 256 -8.73 -9.79 10.00
C LEU A 256 -8.48 -10.45 11.36
N SER A 257 -9.09 -11.60 11.61
CA SER A 257 -8.87 -12.34 12.87
C SER A 257 -7.39 -12.71 13.08
N HIS A 258 -6.67 -13.05 12.00
CA HIS A 258 -5.24 -13.28 12.05
C HIS A 258 -4.44 -11.98 12.24
N LEU A 259 -4.81 -10.91 11.51
CA LEU A 259 -4.12 -9.61 11.56
C LEU A 259 -4.22 -8.94 12.92
N GLU A 260 -5.38 -9.02 13.58
CA GLU A 260 -5.66 -8.39 14.87
C GLU A 260 -5.14 -9.19 16.06
N SER A 261 -4.96 -10.51 15.87
CA SER A 261 -4.49 -11.42 16.92
C SER A 261 -3.07 -11.08 17.37
N GLU A 262 -2.93 -10.85 18.68
CA GLU A 262 -1.65 -10.57 19.33
C GLU A 262 -0.75 -11.80 19.45
N ASP A 263 -1.34 -12.99 19.28
CA ASP A 263 -0.64 -14.27 19.22
C ASP A 263 -0.09 -14.59 17.82
N GLU A 264 -0.65 -13.96 16.78
CA GLU A 264 -0.35 -14.30 15.38
C GLU A 264 0.37 -13.20 14.63
N MET A 265 -0.26 -12.04 14.40
CA MET A 265 0.34 -10.99 13.56
C MET A 265 0.55 -9.68 14.30
N MET A 266 -0.39 -9.24 15.16
CA MET A 266 -0.31 -7.94 15.82
C MET A 266 0.67 -7.94 17.00
N SER A 267 1.95 -7.73 16.75
CA SER A 267 2.96 -7.66 17.81
C SER A 267 2.92 -6.32 18.57
N LYS A 268 3.68 -6.25 19.67
CA LYS A 268 3.86 -5.01 20.46
C LYS A 268 4.55 -3.86 19.72
N VAL A 269 5.14 -4.13 18.55
CA VAL A 269 5.85 -3.13 17.74
C VAL A 269 5.28 -2.93 16.35
N GLY A 270 4.13 -3.55 16.06
CA GLY A 270 3.40 -3.47 14.79
C GLY A 270 3.08 -4.85 14.23
N ILE A 271 2.55 -4.90 13.01
CA ILE A 271 2.15 -6.16 12.38
C ILE A 271 3.40 -6.92 11.90
N SER A 272 3.54 -8.18 12.32
CA SER A 272 4.57 -9.10 11.84
C SER A 272 4.38 -9.42 10.35
N ALA A 273 5.47 -9.53 9.60
CA ALA A 273 5.40 -9.97 8.20
C ALA A 273 5.06 -11.46 8.05
N VAL A 274 5.24 -12.25 9.12
CA VAL A 274 4.94 -13.69 9.17
C VAL A 274 4.12 -13.99 10.42
N ASN A 275 3.09 -14.83 10.30
CA ASN A 275 2.31 -15.29 11.44
C ASN A 275 3.24 -15.97 12.46
N MET A 276 3.27 -15.45 13.69
CA MET A 276 4.16 -15.86 14.77
C MET A 276 3.91 -17.29 15.26
N LYS A 277 2.78 -17.90 14.88
CA LYS A 277 2.48 -19.33 15.15
C LYS A 277 2.81 -20.26 13.99
N ALA A 278 3.18 -19.74 12.82
CA ALA A 278 3.57 -20.58 11.69
C ALA A 278 4.81 -21.41 12.04
N GLY A 279 4.87 -22.67 11.58
CA GLY A 279 5.98 -23.58 11.90
C GLY A 279 7.36 -23.13 11.39
N TYR A 280 7.38 -22.14 10.49
CA TYR A 280 8.56 -21.55 9.87
C TYR A 280 8.83 -20.11 10.34
N TYR A 281 8.12 -19.60 11.35
CA TYR A 281 8.42 -18.31 11.94
C TYR A 281 9.81 -18.32 12.60
N ALA A 282 10.59 -17.28 12.36
CA ALA A 282 11.90 -17.05 12.99
C ALA A 282 11.86 -15.74 13.77
N THR A 283 12.57 -15.66 14.89
CA THR A 283 12.58 -14.44 15.74
C THR A 283 13.65 -13.43 15.35
N ASN A 284 14.54 -13.79 14.42
CA ASN A 284 15.73 -13.01 14.06
C ASN A 284 15.97 -12.89 12.54
N GLY A 285 15.05 -13.37 11.69
CA GLY A 285 15.09 -13.13 10.25
C GLY A 285 14.75 -11.69 9.91
N TYR A 286 15.08 -11.24 8.71
CA TYR A 286 14.98 -9.83 8.30
C TYR A 286 13.52 -9.38 8.13
N TRP A 287 12.75 -10.11 7.33
CA TRP A 287 11.30 -10.04 7.14
C TRP A 287 10.55 -11.23 7.77
N ASN A 288 11.25 -12.06 8.55
CA ASN A 288 10.67 -13.12 9.35
C ASN A 288 11.19 -12.98 10.80
N GLY A 289 10.49 -12.17 11.60
CA GLY A 289 10.85 -11.89 13.00
C GLY A 289 10.98 -10.42 13.36
N ASN A 290 11.05 -9.53 12.36
CA ASN A 290 11.02 -8.09 12.54
C ASN A 290 9.78 -7.48 11.87
N VAL A 291 9.48 -6.25 12.31
CA VAL A 291 8.40 -5.43 11.80
C VAL A 291 8.97 -4.32 10.92
N TRP A 292 8.32 -4.14 9.78
CA TRP A 292 8.51 -3.06 8.83
C TRP A 292 7.20 -2.31 8.63
N PHE A 293 7.26 -1.00 8.49
CA PHE A 293 6.05 -0.17 8.44
C PHE A 293 5.42 -0.04 7.05
N SER A 294 6.19 -0.22 5.97
CA SER A 294 5.74 -0.07 4.59
C SER A 294 4.46 -0.85 4.28
N HIS A 295 4.47 -2.16 4.50
CA HIS A 295 3.32 -3.00 4.16
C HIS A 295 2.09 -2.76 5.05
N GLN A 296 2.32 -2.30 6.29
CA GLN A 296 1.25 -1.92 7.21
C GLN A 296 0.48 -0.68 6.73
N TRP A 297 1.09 0.19 5.93
CA TRP A 297 0.39 1.33 5.33
C TRP A 297 -0.73 0.86 4.38
N PHE A 298 -0.48 -0.17 3.58
CA PHE A 298 -1.52 -0.76 2.73
C PHE A 298 -2.65 -1.38 3.55
N VAL A 299 -2.32 -2.07 4.64
CA VAL A 299 -3.31 -2.62 5.58
C VAL A 299 -4.14 -1.49 6.19
N TRP A 300 -3.48 -0.44 6.70
CA TRP A 300 -4.13 0.73 7.30
C TRP A 300 -5.11 1.40 6.33
N LYS A 301 -4.69 1.69 5.09
CA LYS A 301 -5.57 2.24 4.05
C LYS A 301 -6.77 1.32 3.76
N THR A 302 -6.53 0.00 3.73
CA THR A 302 -7.59 -0.99 3.52
C THR A 302 -8.57 -1.01 4.68
N MET A 303 -8.13 -0.82 5.93
CA MET A 303 -9.03 -0.74 7.08
C MET A 303 -10.00 0.43 6.96
N LEU A 304 -9.54 1.56 6.40
CA LEU A 304 -10.41 2.69 6.09
C LEU A 304 -11.43 2.36 4.99
N ASP A 305 -11.09 1.50 4.02
CA ASP A 305 -12.02 1.07 2.95
C ASP A 305 -13.17 0.20 3.46
N ILE A 306 -12.95 -0.52 4.56
CA ILE A 306 -13.88 -1.54 5.07
C ILE A 306 -14.48 -1.20 6.44
N GLY A 307 -14.26 0.02 6.93
CA GLY A 307 -14.88 0.51 8.17
C GLY A 307 -14.18 0.13 9.46
N GLU A 308 -13.00 -0.49 9.40
CA GLU A 308 -12.24 -1.00 10.55
C GLU A 308 -11.37 0.10 11.21
N ALA A 309 -12.00 1.22 11.58
CA ALA A 309 -11.31 2.42 12.08
C ALA A 309 -10.50 2.16 13.37
N ASP A 310 -11.04 1.32 14.28
CA ASP A 310 -10.36 0.98 15.53
C ASP A 310 -9.03 0.26 15.25
N PHE A 311 -9.03 -0.71 14.34
CA PHE A 311 -7.82 -1.42 13.98
C PHE A 311 -6.87 -0.54 13.14
N ALA A 312 -7.40 0.31 12.24
CA ALA A 312 -6.60 1.32 11.55
C ALA A 312 -5.83 2.21 12.55
N TYR A 313 -6.52 2.70 13.58
CA TYR A 313 -5.89 3.49 14.63
C TYR A 313 -4.87 2.67 15.44
N LYS A 314 -5.15 1.40 15.77
CA LYS A 314 -4.21 0.51 16.46
C LYS A 314 -2.91 0.34 15.68
N ILE A 315 -2.97 0.14 14.35
CA ILE A 315 -1.80 0.02 13.48
C ILE A 315 -0.93 1.29 13.59
N ALA A 316 -1.54 2.44 13.34
CA ALA A 316 -0.84 3.73 13.37
C ALA A 316 -0.24 4.01 14.75
N LYS A 317 -1.02 3.82 15.83
CA LYS A 317 -0.60 4.14 17.19
C LYS A 317 0.56 3.27 17.65
N VAL A 318 0.51 1.96 17.42
CA VAL A 318 1.59 1.04 17.81
C VAL A 318 2.88 1.34 17.05
N ALA A 319 2.79 1.63 15.75
CA ALA A 319 3.94 2.01 14.95
C ALA A 319 4.57 3.34 15.42
N LEU A 320 3.75 4.37 15.64
CA LEU A 320 4.19 5.68 16.15
C LEU A 320 4.84 5.58 17.52
N ASP A 321 4.23 4.85 18.46
CA ASP A 321 4.76 4.68 19.81
C ASP A 321 6.08 3.91 19.81
N SER A 322 6.17 2.86 18.98
CA SER A 322 7.37 2.03 18.88
C SER A 322 8.52 2.77 18.22
N TRP A 323 8.23 3.52 17.16
CA TRP A 323 9.18 4.40 16.52
C TRP A 323 9.66 5.50 17.48
N LYS A 324 8.75 6.20 18.16
CA LYS A 324 9.06 7.24 19.14
C LYS A 324 9.97 6.70 20.24
N ARG A 325 9.63 5.56 20.82
CA ARG A 325 10.42 4.90 21.87
C ARG A 325 11.85 4.59 21.39
N GLU A 326 12.00 4.03 20.19
CA GLU A 326 13.34 3.72 19.66
C GLU A 326 14.15 4.98 19.36
N VAL A 327 13.53 6.01 18.77
CA VAL A 327 14.19 7.28 18.46
C VAL A 327 14.60 8.02 19.74
N GLU A 328 13.73 8.06 20.76
CA GLU A 328 14.06 8.70 22.04
C GLU A 328 15.21 8.00 22.77
N TYR A 329 15.33 6.69 22.61
CA TYR A 329 16.43 5.93 23.17
C TYR A 329 17.73 6.09 22.37
N SER A 330 17.65 5.94 21.04
CA SER A 330 18.83 5.73 20.18
C SER A 330 19.27 6.97 19.40
N TYR A 331 18.40 7.97 19.28
CA TYR A 331 18.51 9.10 18.35
C TYR A 331 18.56 8.70 16.87
N TYR A 332 18.18 7.47 16.54
CA TYR A 332 18.23 6.92 15.19
C TYR A 332 16.86 6.46 14.70
N THR A 333 16.71 6.50 13.38
CA THR A 333 15.56 5.95 12.66
C THR A 333 15.99 4.69 11.92
N PHE A 334 15.35 3.57 12.20
CA PHE A 334 15.77 2.28 11.67
C PHE A 334 14.87 1.78 10.54
N GLU A 335 15.39 0.84 9.78
CA GLU A 335 14.67 0.05 8.78
C GLU A 335 13.53 -0.76 9.39
N MET A 336 13.84 -1.46 10.47
CA MET A 336 12.96 -2.43 11.10
C MET A 336 13.02 -2.35 12.62
N LEU A 337 12.01 -2.93 13.27
CA LEU A 337 11.99 -3.19 14.70
C LEU A 337 11.91 -4.69 14.98
N SER A 338 12.78 -5.20 15.84
CA SER A 338 12.71 -6.59 16.30
C SER A 338 11.46 -6.82 17.16
N ILE A 339 10.67 -7.84 16.82
CA ILE A 339 9.48 -8.21 17.62
C ILE A 339 9.89 -8.62 19.04
N THR A 340 10.96 -9.38 19.15
CA THR A 340 11.42 -9.96 20.42
C THR A 340 11.89 -8.87 21.40
N THR A 341 12.65 -7.90 20.91
CA THR A 341 13.33 -6.92 21.77
C THR A 341 12.69 -5.53 21.74
N GLY A 342 11.86 -5.26 20.73
CA GLY A 342 11.31 -3.95 20.44
C GLY A 342 12.33 -2.90 20.00
N ARG A 343 13.55 -3.34 19.65
CA ARG A 343 14.68 -2.48 19.27
C ARG A 343 14.80 -2.32 17.76
N GLY A 344 15.28 -1.15 17.35
CA GLY A 344 15.66 -0.86 15.98
C GLY A 344 16.86 -1.69 15.52
N GLY A 345 16.86 -2.09 14.26
CA GLY A 345 17.94 -2.88 13.69
C GLY A 345 18.21 -2.58 12.22
N TRP A 346 19.28 -3.18 11.73
CA TRP A 346 19.91 -2.90 10.44
C TRP A 346 20.34 -1.44 10.31
N PHE A 347 20.01 -0.77 9.21
CA PHE A 347 20.52 0.56 8.98
C PHE A 347 19.76 1.63 9.76
N HIS A 348 20.50 2.65 10.20
CA HIS A 348 20.02 3.80 10.94
C HIS A 348 20.04 5.06 10.08
N ASN A 349 19.22 6.08 10.41
CA ASN A 349 18.91 7.22 9.54
C ASN A 349 18.18 6.79 8.26
N PHE A 350 17.39 5.73 8.38
CA PHE A 350 16.60 5.19 7.29
C PHE A 350 15.28 5.96 7.16
N GLY A 351 14.90 6.28 5.92
CA GLY A 351 13.64 6.92 5.58
C GLY A 351 12.70 6.06 4.77
N GLY A 352 13.18 5.49 3.67
CA GLY A 352 12.43 4.70 2.67
C GLY A 352 11.15 4.03 3.19
N LEU A 353 11.26 2.80 3.64
CA LEU A 353 10.13 1.97 4.10
C LEU A 353 9.61 2.33 5.50
N SER A 354 10.28 3.24 6.21
CA SER A 354 9.86 3.78 7.51
C SER A 354 9.03 5.07 7.37
N ALA A 355 8.94 5.63 6.16
CA ALA A 355 8.14 6.78 5.77
C ALA A 355 6.67 6.76 6.26
N PRO A 356 5.97 5.61 6.33
CA PRO A 356 4.60 5.59 6.84
C PRO A 356 4.40 6.20 8.24
N VAL A 357 5.45 6.23 9.07
CA VAL A 357 5.43 6.91 10.38
C VAL A 357 4.98 8.37 10.24
N ASN A 358 5.50 9.09 9.26
CA ASN A 358 5.12 10.49 9.05
C ASN A 358 3.70 10.62 8.49
N ILE A 359 3.28 9.69 7.62
CA ILE A 359 1.92 9.67 7.07
C ILE A 359 0.91 9.46 8.20
N TRP A 360 1.14 8.49 9.09
CA TRP A 360 0.29 8.26 10.25
C TRP A 360 0.32 9.42 11.26
N ALA A 361 1.48 10.03 11.48
CA ALA A 361 1.59 11.21 12.33
C ALA A 361 0.74 12.36 11.78
N SER A 362 0.83 12.63 10.47
CA SER A 362 -0.03 13.60 9.80
C SER A 362 -1.50 13.24 9.95
N ALA A 363 -1.86 11.99 9.61
CA ALA A 363 -3.24 11.53 9.51
C ALA A 363 -4.04 11.62 10.81
N TYR A 364 -3.39 11.54 11.96
CA TYR A 364 -4.05 11.57 13.26
C TYR A 364 -3.74 12.82 14.09
N PHE A 365 -2.68 13.59 13.79
CA PHE A 365 -2.20 14.64 14.69
C PHE A 365 -1.83 15.98 14.01
N LYS A 366 -1.87 16.08 12.68
CA LYS A 366 -1.58 17.34 11.97
C LYS A 366 -2.86 17.98 11.46
N ALA A 367 -3.29 19.07 12.10
CA ALA A 367 -4.43 19.85 11.66
C ALA A 367 -4.32 20.28 10.19
N GLY A 368 -5.45 20.31 9.49
CA GLY A 368 -5.51 20.61 8.06
C GLY A 368 -5.20 19.41 7.16
N THR A 369 -5.26 18.20 7.69
CA THR A 369 -5.10 16.96 6.91
C THR A 369 -6.37 16.13 6.91
N PHE A 370 -6.54 15.34 5.86
CA PHE A 370 -7.55 14.29 5.79
C PHE A 370 -6.98 13.05 5.11
N ASN A 371 -7.59 11.90 5.37
CA ASN A 371 -7.25 10.64 4.73
C ASN A 371 -8.50 9.80 4.47
N LEU A 372 -8.47 9.10 3.34
CA LEU A 372 -9.47 8.11 2.92
C LEU A 372 -8.78 6.74 2.77
N GLY A 373 -9.53 5.69 2.44
CA GLY A 373 -8.97 4.44 1.95
C GLY A 373 -8.55 4.51 0.46
N PHE A 374 -8.49 3.37 -0.23
CA PHE A 374 -8.22 3.26 -1.67
C PHE A 374 -9.48 3.23 -2.54
N ASP A 375 -10.63 2.88 -1.98
CA ASP A 375 -11.93 2.75 -2.67
C ASP A 375 -12.80 3.99 -2.49
N SER A 376 -12.24 5.09 -2.00
CA SER A 376 -12.87 6.40 -1.95
C SER A 376 -11.95 7.45 -2.57
N PHE A 377 -12.53 8.47 -3.20
CA PHE A 377 -11.81 9.52 -3.90
C PHE A 377 -12.34 10.90 -3.49
N CYS A 378 -11.44 11.77 -3.04
CA CYS A 378 -11.79 13.16 -2.73
C CYS A 378 -11.86 13.99 -4.03
N GLU A 379 -13.08 14.33 -4.45
CA GLU A 379 -13.34 15.13 -5.64
C GLU A 379 -12.86 16.57 -5.46
N ASN A 380 -13.28 17.19 -4.35
CA ASN A 380 -12.89 18.53 -3.95
C ASN A 380 -12.93 18.62 -2.43
N TYR A 381 -12.11 19.51 -1.87
CA TYR A 381 -12.17 19.84 -0.44
C TYR A 381 -11.77 21.28 -0.19
N SER A 382 -12.10 21.78 1.00
CA SER A 382 -11.63 23.05 1.51
C SER A 382 -11.46 23.01 3.03
N PHE A 383 -10.44 23.70 3.52
CA PHE A 383 -10.28 24.07 4.92
C PHE A 383 -10.30 25.59 5.05
N THR A 384 -10.75 26.09 6.20
CA THR A 384 -10.41 27.46 6.60
C THR A 384 -8.96 27.55 7.06
N ASP A 385 -8.37 28.74 6.99
CA ASP A 385 -6.96 28.98 7.35
C ASP A 385 -6.60 28.56 8.78
N ASP A 386 -7.58 28.59 9.68
CA ASP A 386 -7.46 28.21 11.10
C ASP A 386 -7.88 26.76 11.39
N PHE A 387 -8.24 26.00 10.35
CA PHE A 387 -8.74 24.62 10.42
C PHE A 387 -9.95 24.44 11.35
N SER A 388 -10.80 25.46 11.46
CA SER A 388 -12.07 25.41 12.22
C SER A 388 -13.27 24.97 11.38
N ARG A 389 -13.15 24.94 10.05
CA ARG A 389 -14.15 24.39 9.13
C ARG A 389 -13.51 23.56 8.03
N PHE A 390 -14.17 22.46 7.69
CA PHE A 390 -13.80 21.57 6.60
C PHE A 390 -15.04 21.25 5.76
N SER A 391 -14.86 21.12 4.45
CA SER A 391 -15.85 20.49 3.57
C SER A 391 -15.18 19.67 2.49
N ALA A 392 -15.81 18.56 2.10
CA ALA A 392 -15.34 17.74 0.99
C ALA A 392 -16.49 17.08 0.23
N ASP A 393 -16.31 16.92 -1.07
CA ASP A 393 -17.12 16.04 -1.92
C ASP A 393 -16.31 14.74 -2.11
N VAL A 394 -16.89 13.60 -1.73
CA VAL A 394 -16.21 12.29 -1.77
C VAL A 394 -17.02 11.32 -2.63
N SER A 395 -16.34 10.67 -3.57
CA SER A 395 -16.87 9.57 -4.38
C SER A 395 -16.44 8.22 -3.79
N HIS A 396 -17.34 7.25 -3.88
CA HIS A 396 -17.19 5.93 -3.28
C HIS A 396 -17.30 4.83 -4.34
N TYR A 397 -16.34 3.91 -4.35
CA TYR A 397 -16.12 2.90 -5.39
C TYR A 397 -16.19 1.45 -4.89
N ASN A 398 -16.55 1.25 -3.62
CA ASN A 398 -16.87 -0.08 -3.09
C ASN A 398 -18.32 -0.12 -2.54
N CYS A 399 -18.74 -1.28 -2.05
CA CYS A 399 -20.06 -1.48 -1.47
C CYS A 399 -19.99 -1.74 0.05
N LYS A 400 -18.96 -1.19 0.71
CA LYS A 400 -18.72 -1.33 2.15
C LYS A 400 -18.71 0.04 2.80
N ASP A 401 -19.12 0.11 4.05
CA ASP A 401 -18.99 1.37 4.78
C ASP A 401 -17.50 1.69 4.91
N SER A 402 -17.11 2.92 4.60
CA SER A 402 -15.72 3.36 4.66
C SER A 402 -15.56 4.51 5.66
N VAL A 403 -14.31 4.90 5.91
CA VAL A 403 -13.97 5.91 6.92
C VAL A 403 -13.12 7.01 6.30
N MET A 404 -13.52 8.24 6.58
CA MET A 404 -12.71 9.43 6.37
C MET A 404 -12.15 9.91 7.70
N LEU A 405 -10.84 10.13 7.75
CA LEU A 405 -10.16 10.78 8.85
C LEU A 405 -9.97 12.25 8.50
N VAL A 406 -10.27 13.17 9.42
CA VAL A 406 -10.02 14.60 9.26
C VAL A 406 -9.45 15.16 10.56
N VAL A 407 -8.33 15.88 10.48
CA VAL A 407 -7.71 16.52 11.64
C VAL A 407 -8.00 18.03 11.60
N MET A 408 -8.84 18.45 12.53
CA MET A 408 -9.24 19.83 12.77
C MET A 408 -8.36 20.48 13.84
N ASN A 409 -8.57 21.77 14.09
CA ASN A 409 -7.93 22.50 15.19
C ASN A 409 -8.37 21.96 16.57
N ASP A 410 -7.42 21.50 17.37
CA ASP A 410 -7.66 20.86 18.67
C ASP A 410 -8.19 21.80 19.78
N LYS A 411 -8.37 23.09 19.50
CA LYS A 411 -8.88 24.06 20.47
C LYS A 411 -10.40 24.18 20.53
N ASN A 412 -11.12 23.49 19.64
CA ASN A 412 -12.56 23.67 19.50
C ASN A 412 -13.36 22.36 19.56
N ASP A 413 -14.67 22.50 19.67
CA ASP A 413 -15.66 21.44 19.55
C ASP A 413 -16.35 21.52 18.18
N TYR A 414 -16.68 20.36 17.62
CA TYR A 414 -17.16 20.26 16.24
C TYR A 414 -18.48 19.51 16.12
N THR A 415 -19.26 19.85 15.10
CA THR A 415 -20.36 19.04 14.58
C THR A 415 -20.03 18.62 13.14
N VAL A 416 -20.45 17.41 12.78
CA VAL A 416 -20.26 16.83 11.44
C VAL A 416 -21.61 16.76 10.72
N THR A 417 -21.59 16.98 9.42
CA THR A 417 -22.71 16.72 8.53
C THR A 417 -22.29 15.80 7.37
N VAL A 418 -23.22 14.92 6.98
CA VAL A 418 -23.13 14.09 5.76
C VAL A 418 -24.36 14.41 4.92
N ASP A 419 -24.15 14.92 3.71
CA ASP A 419 -25.19 15.46 2.81
C ASP A 419 -26.07 16.54 3.46
N GLY A 420 -25.49 17.34 4.36
CA GLY A 420 -26.17 18.42 5.06
C GLY A 420 -26.98 17.97 6.29
N GLU A 421 -27.13 16.66 6.51
CA GLU A 421 -27.74 16.11 7.72
C GLU A 421 -26.67 15.91 8.80
N LYS A 422 -27.03 16.16 10.07
CA LYS A 422 -26.12 15.94 11.19
C LYS A 422 -25.76 14.45 11.27
N ALA A 423 -24.46 14.16 11.35
CA ALA A 423 -23.94 12.79 11.43
C ALA A 423 -23.17 12.56 12.73
N ASP A 424 -23.20 11.32 13.19
CA ASP A 424 -22.34 10.86 14.28
C ASP A 424 -20.90 10.73 13.79
N PHE A 425 -19.96 10.97 14.68
CA PHE A 425 -18.52 10.84 14.42
C PHE A 425 -17.80 10.35 15.66
N THR A 426 -16.61 9.78 15.47
CA THR A 426 -15.71 9.41 16.57
C THR A 426 -14.59 10.43 16.66
N GLU A 427 -14.30 10.94 17.86
CA GLU A 427 -13.14 11.79 18.12
C GLU A 427 -12.05 10.97 18.80
N ARG A 428 -10.98 10.61 18.08
CA ARG A 428 -9.88 9.76 18.61
C ARG A 428 -9.00 10.49 19.60
N SER A 429 -8.70 11.73 19.25
CA SER A 429 -8.01 12.72 20.06
C SER A 429 -8.64 14.05 19.71
N LYS A 430 -8.45 15.05 20.57
CA LYS A 430 -9.06 16.36 20.37
C LYS A 430 -8.76 16.91 18.96
N GLY A 431 -9.80 17.20 18.17
CA GLY A 431 -9.70 17.65 16.79
C GLY A 431 -9.57 16.53 15.73
N THR A 432 -9.32 15.28 16.10
CA THR A 432 -9.15 14.15 15.16
C THR A 432 -10.46 13.42 14.99
N ILE A 433 -11.15 13.70 13.90
CA ILE A 433 -12.52 13.28 13.61
C ILE A 433 -12.53 12.14 12.62
N GLU A 434 -13.24 11.06 12.96
CA GLU A 434 -13.51 9.93 12.09
C GLU A 434 -14.97 9.94 11.66
N ILE A 435 -15.18 9.90 10.35
CA ILE A 435 -16.48 10.05 9.73
C ILE A 435 -16.75 8.80 8.92
N LYS A 436 -17.86 8.14 9.22
CA LYS A 436 -18.34 6.99 8.46
C LYS A 436 -18.97 7.47 7.15
N ILE A 437 -18.49 6.94 6.03
CA ILE A 437 -19.08 7.11 4.71
C ILE A 437 -19.96 5.87 4.45
N PRO A 438 -21.28 6.05 4.26
CA PRO A 438 -22.19 4.93 4.16
C PRO A 438 -22.12 4.27 2.77
N SER A 439 -22.16 2.94 2.76
CA SER A 439 -22.03 2.08 1.56
C SER A 439 -23.12 2.24 0.50
N ASP A 440 -24.26 2.83 0.85
CA ASP A 440 -25.40 3.04 -0.04
C ASP A 440 -25.29 4.32 -0.89
N LYS A 441 -24.26 5.15 -0.64
CA LYS A 441 -24.06 6.42 -1.33
C LYS A 441 -22.80 6.44 -2.18
N LYS A 442 -22.98 6.58 -3.50
CA LYS A 442 -21.84 6.72 -4.43
C LYS A 442 -21.10 8.06 -4.28
N HIS A 443 -21.81 9.12 -3.89
CA HIS A 443 -21.25 10.45 -3.68
C HIS A 443 -21.82 11.02 -2.39
N VAL A 444 -20.94 11.58 -1.55
CA VAL A 444 -21.32 12.19 -0.27
C VAL A 444 -20.65 13.55 -0.10
N LYS A 445 -21.37 14.48 0.53
CA LYS A 445 -20.82 15.76 0.97
C LYS A 445 -20.55 15.74 2.45
N ILE A 446 -19.31 15.92 2.84
CA ILE A 446 -18.87 15.99 4.23
C ILE A 446 -18.72 17.46 4.63
N GLY A 447 -19.24 17.82 5.80
CA GLY A 447 -19.05 19.13 6.41
C GLY A 447 -18.63 18.99 7.87
N ILE A 448 -17.67 19.79 8.32
CA ILE A 448 -17.27 19.90 9.73
C ILE A 448 -17.20 21.37 10.08
N GLN A 449 -17.83 21.77 11.18
CA GLN A 449 -17.84 23.15 11.67
C GLN A 449 -17.95 23.20 13.20
N LEU A 450 -17.70 24.37 13.77
CA LEU A 450 -17.83 24.62 15.20
C LEU A 450 -19.26 24.38 15.71
N VAL A 451 -19.38 23.93 16.96
CA VAL A 451 -20.66 23.82 17.71
C VAL A 451 -21.17 25.19 18.13
#